data_AF-A0A956TCN3-F1
#
_entry.id   AF-A0A956TCN3-F1
#
_cell.length_a   1.000
_cell.length_b   1.000
_cell.length_c   1.000
_cell.angle_alpha   90.00
_cell.angle_beta   90.00
_cell.angle_gamma   90.00
#
_symmetry.space_group_name_H-M   'P 1'
#
loop_
_entity.id
_entity.type
_entity.pdbx_description
1 polymer ?
#
loop_
_entity_poly.entity_id
_entity_poly.type
_entity_poly.pdbx_seq_one_letter_code
_entity_poly.pdbx_strand_id
1 'polypeptide(L)'
;MAIVTVPVVVASILAYRYIKKRRRRGGALKKESGLAHAALALTAFPPHTAEQIMKQLPPPVARALALATTELPAIQETNQRKALCALQRELGDQDLDRLDPTALAAGIIKLMLKAG
;
A
#
# COMPACT_ATOMS: atom_id res chain seq x y z
N MET A 1 -6.56 24.65 1.90
CA MET A 1 -6.15 23.37 1.28
C MET A 1 -5.14 22.64 2.18
N ALA A 2 -5.55 22.09 3.34
CA ALA A 2 -4.62 21.56 4.35
C ALA A 2 -5.01 20.17 4.92
N ILE A 3 -5.92 19.44 4.26
CA ILE A 3 -6.51 18.21 4.85
C ILE A 3 -5.85 16.93 4.31
N VAL A 4 -5.12 16.97 3.19
CA VAL A 4 -4.51 15.78 2.57
C VAL A 4 -3.10 15.46 3.12
N THR A 5 -2.44 16.41 3.79
CA THR A 5 -1.06 16.22 4.30
C THR A 5 -0.99 15.31 5.52
N VAL A 6 -1.98 15.34 6.40
CA VAL A 6 -1.98 14.52 7.63
C VAL A 6 -1.94 13.02 7.34
N PRO A 7 -2.82 12.43 6.51
CA PRO A 7 -2.76 10.99 6.21
C PRO A 7 -1.45 10.59 5.53
N VAL A 8 -0.90 11.45 4.65
CA VAL A 8 0.36 11.21 3.96
C VAL A 8 1.54 11.18 4.94
N VAL A 9 1.58 12.11 5.89
CA VAL A 9 2.64 12.19 6.91
C VAL A 9 2.56 11.01 7.87
N VAL A 10 1.36 10.65 8.34
CA VAL A 10 1.17 9.49 9.23
C VAL A 10 1.57 8.18 8.53
N ALA A 11 1.17 8.00 7.27
CA ALA A 11 1.56 6.85 6.46
C ALA A 11 3.08 6.79 6.27
N SER A 12 3.71 7.93 6.00
CA SER A 12 5.17 8.04 5.86
C SER A 12 5.90 7.67 7.16
N ILE A 13 5.37 8.08 8.32
CA ILE A 13 5.94 7.71 9.63
C ILE A 13 5.79 6.22 9.89
N LEU A 14 4.61 5.63 9.61
CA LEU A 14 4.38 4.19 9.77
C LEU A 14 5.31 3.37 8.86
N ALA A 15 5.45 3.78 7.60
CA ALA A 15 6.37 3.19 6.63
C ALA A 15 7.83 3.31 7.11
N TYR A 16 8.23 4.46 7.64
CA TYR A 16 9.58 4.65 8.19
C TYR A 16 9.84 3.76 9.41
N ARG A 17 8.86 3.66 10.32
CA ARG A 17 8.94 2.75 11.48
C ARG A 17 9.07 1.30 11.03
N TYR A 18 8.34 0.90 9.99
CA TYR A 18 8.45 -0.42 9.38
C TYR A 18 9.88 -0.69 8.89
N ILE A 19 10.41 0.18 8.03
CA ILE A 19 11.76 0.07 7.47
C ILE A 19 12.82 -0.03 8.58
N LYS A 20 12.72 0.85 9.58
CA LYS A 20 13.67 0.92 10.71
C LYS A 20 13.58 -0.32 11.60
N LYS A 21 12.37 -0.85 11.84
CA LYS A 21 12.14 -2.07 12.64
C LYS A 21 12.65 -3.30 11.90
N ARG A 22 12.45 -3.39 10.59
CA ARG A 22 12.96 -4.48 9.72
C ARG A 22 14.48 -4.55 9.77
N ARG A 23 15.18 -3.43 9.57
CA ARG A 23 16.66 -3.36 9.66
C ARG A 23 17.22 -3.88 10.98
N ARG A 24 16.46 -3.79 12.08
CA ARG A 24 16.95 -4.14 13.42
C ARG A 24 16.60 -5.56 13.87
N ARG A 25 15.58 -6.21 13.29
CA ARG A 25 15.03 -7.46 13.85
C ARG A 25 14.73 -8.56 12.83
N GLY A 26 14.89 -8.34 11.52
CA GLY A 26 14.55 -9.36 10.52
C GLY A 26 13.11 -9.88 10.66
N GLY A 27 12.19 -9.04 11.14
CA GLY A 27 10.85 -9.46 11.52
C GLY A 27 9.94 -9.59 10.31
N ALA A 28 9.30 -10.76 10.18
CA ALA A 28 8.32 -11.02 9.15
C ALA A 28 7.14 -10.05 9.23
N LEU A 29 6.68 -9.62 8.06
CA LEU A 29 5.50 -8.80 7.89
C LEU A 29 4.29 -9.57 8.43
N LYS A 30 3.59 -9.03 9.44
CA LYS A 30 2.33 -9.63 9.91
C LYS A 30 1.33 -9.55 8.75
N LYS A 31 0.75 -10.71 8.37
CA LYS A 31 -0.25 -10.84 7.28
C LYS A 31 -1.42 -9.85 7.41
N GLU A 32 -1.73 -9.41 8.62
CA GLU A 32 -2.85 -8.52 8.91
C GLU A 32 -2.51 -7.03 8.88
N SER A 33 -1.25 -6.65 8.66
CA SER A 33 -0.90 -5.23 8.62
C SER A 33 -1.45 -4.55 7.37
N GLY A 34 -1.86 -3.29 7.49
CA GLY A 34 -2.30 -2.47 6.34
C GLY A 34 -1.24 -2.34 5.26
N LEU A 35 0.04 -2.47 5.64
CA LEU A 35 1.16 -2.49 4.72
C LEU A 35 1.23 -3.78 3.89
N ALA A 36 0.82 -4.92 4.45
CA ALA A 36 0.67 -6.18 3.71
C ALA A 36 -0.48 -6.09 2.68
N HIS A 37 -1.61 -5.53 3.09
CA HIS A 37 -2.78 -5.35 2.23
C HIS A 37 -2.50 -4.37 1.09
N ALA A 38 -1.83 -3.25 1.40
CA ALA A 38 -1.38 -2.28 0.41
C ALA A 38 -0.38 -2.89 -0.60
N ALA A 39 0.55 -3.71 -0.13
CA ALA A 39 1.50 -4.41 -1.00
C ALA A 39 0.80 -5.46 -1.88
N LEU A 40 -0.12 -6.24 -1.33
CA LEU A 40 -0.92 -7.21 -2.08
C LEU A 40 -1.79 -6.54 -3.15
N ALA A 41 -2.43 -5.42 -2.83
CA ALA A 41 -3.21 -4.66 -3.79
C ALA A 41 -2.32 -4.14 -4.93
N LEU A 42 -1.13 -3.63 -4.61
CA LEU A 42 -0.17 -3.16 -5.62
C LEU A 42 0.25 -4.28 -6.59
N THR A 43 0.48 -5.50 -6.09
CA THR A 43 0.85 -6.67 -6.94
C THR A 43 -0.27 -7.14 -7.86
N ALA A 44 -1.50 -6.72 -7.62
CA ALA A 44 -2.65 -7.10 -8.45
C ALA A 44 -2.84 -6.17 -9.66
N PHE A 45 -2.13 -5.03 -9.70
CA PHE A 45 -2.11 -4.14 -10.86
C PHE A 45 -1.03 -4.56 -11.88
N PRO A 46 -1.21 -4.23 -13.17
CA PRO A 46 -0.16 -4.38 -14.18
C PRO A 46 1.13 -3.65 -13.74
N PRO A 47 2.32 -4.15 -14.12
CA PRO A 47 3.60 -3.59 -13.68
C PRO A 47 3.75 -2.10 -14.02
N HIS A 48 3.27 -1.67 -15.20
CA HIS A 48 3.28 -0.27 -15.60
C HIS A 48 2.43 0.63 -14.69
N THR A 49 1.23 0.18 -14.33
CA THR A 49 0.33 0.90 -13.42
C THR A 49 0.90 0.94 -12.01
N ALA A 50 1.46 -0.18 -11.52
CA ALA A 50 2.11 -0.25 -10.22
C ALA A 50 3.29 0.72 -10.12
N GLU A 51 4.11 0.85 -11.17
CA GLU A 51 5.19 1.85 -11.24
C GLU A 51 4.67 3.28 -11.19
N GLN A 52 3.61 3.59 -11.94
CA GLN A 52 2.99 4.91 -11.92
C GLN A 52 2.45 5.25 -10.53
N ILE A 53 1.77 4.31 -9.87
CA ILE A 53 1.30 4.46 -8.49
C ILE A 53 2.49 4.68 -7.53
N MET A 54 3.55 3.89 -7.66
CA MET A 54 4.75 4.05 -6.83
C MET A 54 5.43 5.41 -7.00
N LYS A 55 5.41 5.98 -8.21
CA LYS A 55 5.92 7.34 -8.48
C LYS A 55 5.07 8.43 -7.82
N GLN A 56 3.78 8.20 -7.64
CA GLN A 56 2.85 9.11 -6.97
C GLN A 56 2.88 8.98 -5.43
N LEU A 57 3.41 7.87 -4.91
CA LEU A 57 3.52 7.63 -3.48
C LEU A 57 4.71 8.37 -2.85
N PRO A 58 4.59 8.77 -1.56
CA PRO A 58 5.71 9.32 -0.83
C PRO A 58 6.91 8.35 -0.81
N PRO A 59 8.16 8.83 -0.92
CA PRO A 59 9.35 7.99 -0.91
C PRO A 59 9.43 6.95 0.22
N PRO A 60 9.07 7.27 1.49
CA PRO A 60 9.09 6.26 2.55
C PRO A 60 8.02 5.16 2.35
N VAL A 61 6.83 5.51 1.86
CA VAL A 61 5.74 4.57 1.61
C VAL A 61 6.07 3.66 0.44
N ALA A 62 6.55 4.22 -0.68
CA ALA A 62 6.97 3.46 -1.85
C ALA A 62 8.08 2.45 -1.49
N ARG A 63 9.07 2.86 -0.68
CA ARG A 63 10.13 1.96 -0.19
C ARG A 63 9.58 0.86 0.71
N ALA A 64 8.67 1.19 1.62
CA ALA A 64 8.09 0.19 2.51
C ALA A 64 7.24 -0.83 1.75
N LEU A 65 6.50 -0.40 0.72
CA LEU A 65 5.74 -1.31 -0.16
C LEU A 65 6.66 -2.21 -0.99
N ALA A 66 7.71 -1.67 -1.60
CA ALA A 66 8.69 -2.49 -2.33
C ALA A 66 9.37 -3.54 -1.43
N LEU A 67 9.64 -3.16 -0.18
CA LEU A 67 10.16 -4.08 0.83
C LEU A 67 9.12 -5.11 1.25
N ALA A 68 7.84 -4.76 1.29
CA ALA A 68 6.77 -5.65 1.66
C ALA A 68 6.40 -6.65 0.57
N THR A 69 6.39 -6.23 -0.70
CA THR A 69 6.11 -7.11 -1.83
C THR A 69 7.11 -8.25 -1.93
N THR A 70 8.37 -8.01 -1.58
CA THR A 70 9.42 -9.05 -1.51
C THR A 70 9.27 -10.00 -0.31
N GLU A 71 8.51 -9.61 0.72
CA GLU A 71 8.30 -10.40 1.94
C GLU A 71 6.94 -11.08 2.01
N LEU A 72 6.07 -10.84 1.03
CA LEU A 72 4.78 -11.52 0.98
C LEU A 72 5.01 -13.02 0.80
N PRO A 73 4.47 -13.88 1.68
CA PRO A 73 4.47 -15.32 1.43
C PRO A 73 3.75 -15.58 0.11
N ALA A 74 4.19 -16.61 -0.64
CA ALA A 74 3.70 -17.02 -1.95
C ALA A 74 2.29 -16.48 -2.22
N ILE A 75 2.22 -15.50 -3.13
CA ILE A 75 1.04 -14.69 -3.38
C ILE A 75 -0.15 -15.62 -3.68
N GLN A 76 -1.04 -15.78 -2.71
CA GLN A 76 -2.29 -16.50 -2.92
C GLN A 76 -3.26 -15.53 -3.58
N GLU A 77 -3.79 -15.91 -4.73
CA GLU A 77 -4.75 -15.13 -5.52
C GLU A 77 -5.94 -14.66 -4.68
N THR A 78 -6.35 -15.45 -3.68
CA THR A 78 -7.39 -15.11 -2.70
C THR A 78 -7.04 -13.91 -1.82
N ASN A 79 -5.78 -13.74 -1.43
CA ASN A 79 -5.33 -12.60 -0.61
C ASN A 79 -5.21 -11.33 -1.46
N GLN A 80 -4.82 -11.45 -2.73
CA GLN A 80 -4.82 -10.33 -3.68
C GLN A 80 -6.23 -9.81 -3.94
N ARG A 81 -7.20 -10.70 -4.22
CA ARG A 81 -8.60 -10.30 -4.43
C ARG A 81 -9.20 -9.61 -3.21
N LYS A 82 -8.89 -10.10 -2.00
CA LYS A 82 -9.31 -9.44 -0.75
C LYS A 82 -8.71 -8.04 -0.61
N ALA A 83 -7.43 -7.88 -0.94
CA ALA A 83 -6.76 -6.60 -0.89
C ALA A 83 -7.31 -5.60 -1.92
N LEU A 84 -7.59 -6.05 -3.14
CA LEU A 84 -8.27 -5.24 -4.17
C LEU A 84 -9.68 -4.83 -3.76
N CYS A 85 -10.46 -5.76 -3.21
CA CYS A 85 -11.82 -5.45 -2.75
C CYS A 85 -11.80 -4.45 -1.58
N ALA A 86 -10.81 -4.56 -0.68
CA ALA A 86 -10.60 -3.56 0.37
C ALA A 86 -10.22 -2.19 -0.22
N LEU A 87 -9.35 -2.16 -1.24
CA LEU A 87 -8.98 -0.94 -1.95
C LEU A 87 -10.19 -0.29 -2.67
N GLN A 88 -11.03 -1.09 -3.34
CA GLN A 88 -12.27 -0.61 -3.98
C GLN A 88 -13.23 0.01 -2.97
N ARG A 89 -13.39 -0.60 -1.79
CA ARG A 89 -14.21 -0.02 -0.71
C ARG A 89 -13.67 1.32 -0.23
N GLU A 90 -12.36 1.51 -0.19
CA GLU A 90 -11.75 2.80 0.19
C GLU A 90 -11.87 3.89 -0.88
N LEU A 91 -11.98 3.48 -2.15
CA LEU A 91 -12.15 4.36 -3.30
C LEU A 91 -13.63 4.56 -3.70
N GLY A 92 -14.55 3.81 -3.07
CA GLY A 92 -16.00 3.96 -3.24
C GLY A 92 -16.58 3.24 -4.46
N ASP A 93 -16.20 1.98 -4.69
CA ASP A 93 -16.67 1.14 -5.82
C ASP A 93 -16.42 1.77 -7.21
N GLN A 94 -15.44 2.67 -7.29
CA GLN A 94 -15.00 3.24 -8.56
C GLN A 94 -14.18 2.20 -9.35
N ASP A 95 -14.38 2.18 -10.67
CA ASP A 95 -13.65 1.30 -11.57
C ASP A 95 -12.15 1.57 -11.47
N LEU A 96 -11.42 0.62 -10.86
CA LEU A 96 -9.98 0.73 -10.63
C LEU A 96 -9.19 0.90 -11.93
N ASP A 97 -9.71 0.38 -13.04
CA ASP A 97 -9.10 0.47 -14.37
C ASP A 97 -9.23 1.87 -15.02
N ARG A 98 -10.14 2.71 -14.52
CA ARG A 98 -10.36 4.08 -15.02
C ARG A 98 -9.87 5.17 -14.07
N LEU A 99 -9.36 4.77 -12.91
CA LEU A 99 -8.92 5.68 -11.87
C LEU A 99 -7.53 6.26 -12.15
N ASP A 100 -7.38 7.55 -11.90
CA ASP A 100 -6.08 8.21 -11.96
C ASP A 100 -5.07 7.54 -11.02
N PRO A 101 -3.79 7.41 -11.42
CA PRO A 101 -2.75 6.80 -10.60
C PRO A 101 -2.55 7.52 -9.26
N THR A 102 -2.85 8.82 -9.21
CA THR A 102 -2.83 9.62 -7.98
C THR A 102 -3.96 9.24 -7.01
N ALA A 103 -5.16 8.94 -7.53
CA ALA A 103 -6.29 8.49 -6.71
C ALA A 103 -6.02 7.08 -6.16
N LEU A 104 -5.46 6.19 -6.99
CA LEU A 104 -5.01 4.86 -6.57
C LEU A 104 -3.94 4.95 -5.47
N ALA A 105 -2.95 5.83 -5.62
CA ALA A 105 -1.94 6.07 -4.59
C ALA A 105 -2.56 6.55 -3.26
N ALA A 106 -3.56 7.44 -3.32
CA ALA A 106 -4.29 7.89 -2.14
C ALA A 106 -5.10 6.75 -1.48
N GLY A 107 -5.73 5.88 -2.27
CA GLY A 107 -6.43 4.69 -1.80
C GLY A 107 -5.50 3.71 -1.07
N ILE A 108 -4.30 3.48 -1.61
CA ILE A 108 -3.27 2.65 -0.98
C ILE A 108 -2.83 3.24 0.36
N ILE A 109 -2.64 4.56 0.44
CA ILE A 109 -2.29 5.25 1.69
C ILE A 109 -3.42 5.08 2.72
N LYS A 110 -4.68 5.26 2.33
CA LYS A 110 -5.84 5.06 3.22
C LYS A 110 -5.92 3.62 3.74
N LEU A 111 -5.75 2.64 2.85
CA LEU A 111 -5.74 1.22 3.20
C LEU A 111 -4.64 0.90 4.22
N MET A 112 -3.45 1.50 4.04
CA MET A 112 -2.33 1.33 4.96
C MET A 112 -2.59 1.94 6.34
N LEU A 113 -3.29 3.08 6.41
CA LEU A 113 -3.65 3.77 7.65
C LEU A 113 -4.76 3.07 8.43
N LYS A 114 -5.73 2.46 7.73
CA LYS A 114 -6.91 1.84 8.36
C LYS A 114 -6.62 0.50 9.01
N ALA A 115 -5.60 -0.21 8.53
CA ALA A 115 -5.19 -1.52 9.05
C ALA A 115 -3.89 -1.45 9.89
N GLY A 116 -3.62 -0.27 10.47
CA GLY A 116 -2.47 0.01 11.34
C GLY A 116 -2.84 0.27 12.79
#